data_AF-A0A850C962-F1
#
_entry.id   AF-A0A850C962-F1
#
_cell.length_a   1.000
_cell.length_b   1.000
_cell.length_c   1.000
_cell.angle_alpha   90.00
_cell.angle_beta   90.00
_cell.angle_gamma   90.00
#
_symmetry.space_group_name_H-M   'P 1'
#
loop_
_entity.id
_entity.type
_entity.pdbx_description
1 polymer ?
#
loop_
_entity_poly.entity_id
_entity_poly.type
_entity_poly.pdbx_seq_one_letter_code
_entity_poly.pdbx_strand_id
1 'polypeptide(L)'
;MARMKSWRGREISQAVAQNVAKALGKFGLRVEGHSKRELRRGHGVRYGTLRRSIHTAQPGYSWRGDDVKPGPGTPEMGGQIFVALVSGRRITIQVGSGLRYAMPVHQGHHSFDGYHYLTNGLEKAKPELAQDLAEYRLK
;
A
#
# COMPACT_ATOMS: atom_id res chain seq x y z
N MET A 1 -45.49 -2.93 -26.38
CA MET A 1 -44.05 -2.96 -26.73
C MET A 1 -43.26 -3.32 -25.49
N ALA A 2 -42.64 -4.51 -25.43
CA ALA A 2 -41.80 -4.89 -24.31
C ALA A 2 -40.46 -4.12 -24.37
N ARG A 3 -40.16 -3.31 -23.34
CA ARG A 3 -38.83 -2.72 -23.17
C ARG A 3 -37.85 -3.85 -22.86
N MET A 4 -37.01 -4.22 -23.84
CA MET A 4 -35.85 -5.05 -23.57
C MET A 4 -34.98 -4.34 -22.51
N LYS A 5 -34.77 -4.99 -21.36
CA LYS A 5 -33.80 -4.54 -20.37
C LYS A 5 -32.42 -4.66 -21.02
N SER A 6 -31.74 -3.52 -21.24
CA SER A 6 -30.37 -3.55 -21.74
C SER A 6 -29.45 -4.15 -20.68
N TRP A 7 -28.66 -5.15 -21.09
CA TRP A 7 -27.64 -5.74 -20.23
C TRP A 7 -26.50 -4.74 -20.01
N ARG A 8 -26.21 -4.42 -18.74
CA ARG A 8 -25.19 -3.44 -18.33
C ARG A 8 -23.89 -4.07 -17.83
N GLY A 9 -23.57 -5.29 -18.28
CA GLY A 9 -22.48 -6.07 -17.68
C GLY A 9 -21.11 -5.40 -17.78
N ARG A 10 -20.84 -4.66 -18.87
CA ARG A 10 -19.57 -3.94 -19.05
C ARG A 10 -19.46 -2.75 -18.10
N GLU A 11 -20.52 -1.95 -17.98
CA GLU A 11 -20.56 -0.80 -17.08
C GLU A 11 -20.43 -1.23 -15.62
N ILE A 12 -21.14 -2.30 -15.23
CA ILE A 12 -21.07 -2.84 -13.87
C ILE A 12 -19.66 -3.36 -13.60
N SER A 13 -19.06 -4.11 -14.52
CA SER A 13 -17.71 -4.65 -14.35
C SER A 13 -16.65 -3.54 -14.21
N GLN A 14 -16.78 -2.47 -14.99
CA GLN A 14 -15.90 -1.31 -14.88
C GLN A 14 -16.09 -0.57 -13.56
N ALA A 15 -17.34 -0.39 -13.11
CA ALA A 15 -17.65 0.23 -11.83
C ALA A 15 -17.12 -0.59 -10.64
N VAL A 16 -17.27 -1.92 -10.68
CA VAL A 16 -16.68 -2.83 -9.69
C VAL A 16 -15.17 -2.69 -9.66
N ALA A 17 -14.49 -2.72 -10.82
CA ALA A 17 -13.04 -2.60 -10.88
C ALA A 17 -12.53 -1.27 -10.29
N GLN A 18 -13.21 -0.16 -10.59
CA GLN A 18 -12.88 1.15 -10.04
C GLN A 18 -13.08 1.20 -8.52
N ASN A 19 -14.15 0.60 -8.01
CA ASN A 19 -14.42 0.57 -6.57
C ASN A 19 -13.41 -0.31 -5.83
N VAL A 20 -13.06 -1.47 -6.38
CA VAL A 20 -12.00 -2.32 -5.83
C VAL A 20 -10.65 -1.59 -5.86
N ALA A 21 -10.37 -0.79 -6.89
CA ALA A 21 -9.13 -0.03 -6.97
C ALA A 21 -9.02 1.05 -5.87
N LYS A 22 -10.13 1.70 -5.52
CA LYS A 22 -10.19 2.64 -4.39
C LYS A 22 -10.05 1.93 -3.05
N ALA A 23 -10.76 0.82 -2.87
CA ALA A 23 -10.67 -0.01 -1.66
C ALA A 23 -9.25 -0.51 -1.42
N LEU A 24 -8.56 -0.99 -2.48
CA LEU A 24 -7.17 -1.40 -2.40
C LEU A 24 -6.24 -0.23 -2.04
N GLY A 25 -6.49 0.97 -2.54
CA GLY A 25 -5.77 2.16 -2.13
C GLY A 25 -5.83 2.42 -0.63
N LYS A 26 -7.03 2.31 -0.05
CA LYS A 26 -7.26 2.44 1.39
C LYS A 26 -6.60 1.31 2.19
N PHE A 27 -6.72 0.09 1.69
CA PHE A 27 -6.05 -1.07 2.27
C PHE A 27 -4.53 -0.87 2.31
N GLY A 28 -3.92 -0.35 1.25
CA GLY A 28 -2.50 0.02 1.21
C GLY A 28 -2.09 0.95 2.36
N LEU A 29 -2.90 1.97 2.65
CA LEU A 29 -2.64 2.86 3.79
C LEU A 29 -2.70 2.16 5.14
N ARG A 30 -3.58 1.15 5.31
CA ARG A 30 -3.59 0.33 6.54
C ARG A 30 -2.31 -0.50 6.65
N VAL A 31 -1.89 -1.14 5.56
CA VAL A 31 -0.62 -1.89 5.50
C VAL A 31 0.55 -0.97 5.86
N GLU A 32 0.61 0.22 5.28
CA GLU A 32 1.60 1.25 5.58
C GLU A 32 1.58 1.61 7.06
N GLY A 33 0.40 1.93 7.61
CA GLY A 33 0.22 2.33 9.00
C GLY A 33 0.68 1.25 9.98
N HIS A 34 0.29 -0.01 9.75
CA HIS A 34 0.75 -1.14 10.56
C HIS A 34 2.26 -1.37 10.42
N SER A 35 2.80 -1.32 9.21
CA SER A 35 4.23 -1.48 8.96
C SER A 35 5.07 -0.42 9.69
N LYS A 36 4.61 0.83 9.72
CA LYS A 36 5.28 1.92 10.45
C LYS A 36 5.23 1.75 11.97
N ARG A 37 4.20 1.10 12.52
CA ARG A 37 4.06 0.84 13.97
C ARG A 37 5.02 -0.23 14.47
N GLU A 38 5.53 -1.08 13.59
CA GLU A 38 6.56 -2.06 13.95
C GLU A 38 7.94 -1.43 14.22
N LEU A 39 8.15 -0.19 13.76
CA LEU A 39 9.41 0.53 13.92
C LEU A 39 9.50 1.22 15.29
N ARG A 40 10.67 1.18 15.93
CA ARG A 40 10.92 1.81 17.24
C ARG A 40 12.19 2.68 17.22
N ARG A 41 12.31 3.60 18.18
CA ARG A 41 13.50 4.46 18.33
C ARG A 41 14.76 3.59 18.47
N GLY A 42 15.79 3.88 17.69
CA GLY A 42 17.01 3.05 17.64
C GLY A 42 16.93 1.81 16.74
N HIS A 43 15.75 1.48 16.19
CA HIS A 43 15.52 0.30 15.35
C HIS A 43 14.59 0.65 14.19
N GLY A 44 15.17 1.24 13.14
CA GLY A 44 14.42 1.82 12.01
C GLY A 44 13.99 3.29 12.21
N VAL A 45 14.18 3.87 13.39
CA VAL A 45 13.87 5.28 13.69
C VAL A 45 15.06 5.95 14.39
N ARG A 46 16.19 6.11 13.69
CA ARG A 46 17.32 6.96 14.17
C ARG A 46 17.14 8.41 13.73
N TYR A 47 16.77 8.62 12.46
CA TYR A 47 16.42 9.93 11.88
C TYR A 47 15.00 9.94 11.28
N GLY A 48 14.17 8.95 11.61
CA GLY A 48 12.83 8.76 11.05
C GLY A 48 12.79 8.27 9.59
N THR A 49 13.91 8.29 8.88
CA THR A 49 13.98 8.07 7.42
C THR A 49 13.31 6.78 6.95
N LEU A 50 13.47 5.64 7.65
CA LEU A 50 12.79 4.40 7.29
C LEU A 50 11.28 4.45 7.55
N ARG A 51 10.86 5.10 8.63
CA ARG A 51 9.44 5.31 8.86
C ARG A 51 8.81 6.18 7.78
N ARG A 52 9.56 7.13 7.20
CA ARG A 52 9.06 8.01 6.13
C ARG A 52 8.93 7.29 4.79
N SER A 53 9.90 6.45 4.45
CA SER A 53 9.97 5.74 3.17
C SER A 53 9.01 4.56 3.07
N ILE A 54 8.49 4.04 4.19
CA ILE A 54 7.40 3.05 4.09
C ILE A 54 6.16 3.77 3.58
N HIS A 55 5.74 3.47 2.36
CA HIS A 55 4.51 4.04 1.82
C HIS A 55 3.84 3.15 0.77
N THR A 56 2.59 3.45 0.49
CA THR A 56 1.87 2.91 -0.66
C THR A 56 2.25 3.68 -1.92
N ALA A 57 2.29 3.01 -3.07
CA ALA A 57 2.51 3.62 -4.37
C ALA A 57 1.82 2.83 -5.49
N GLN A 58 1.72 3.42 -6.67
CA GLN A 58 1.31 2.68 -7.87
C GLN A 58 2.44 1.77 -8.39
N PRO A 59 2.10 0.69 -9.12
CA PRO A 59 3.10 -0.11 -9.82
C PRO A 59 4.01 0.74 -10.73
N GLY A 60 5.32 0.50 -10.64
CA GLY A 60 6.32 1.26 -11.40
C GLY A 60 6.95 2.43 -10.65
N TYR A 61 6.57 2.65 -9.38
CA TYR A 61 7.22 3.64 -8.52
C TYR A 61 8.71 3.34 -8.35
N SER A 62 9.55 4.37 -8.49
CA SER A 62 11.00 4.27 -8.33
C SER A 62 11.39 4.45 -6.87
N TRP A 63 11.35 3.35 -6.12
CA TRP A 63 11.74 3.33 -4.71
C TRP A 63 13.14 3.89 -4.46
N ARG A 64 14.08 3.75 -5.41
CA ARG A 64 15.43 4.34 -5.26
C ARG A 64 15.41 5.85 -4.97
N GLY A 65 14.37 6.57 -5.40
CA GLY A 65 14.18 7.99 -5.11
C GLY A 65 14.00 8.32 -3.63
N ASP A 66 13.65 7.33 -2.79
CA ASP A 66 13.42 7.52 -1.36
C ASP A 66 14.73 7.59 -0.56
N ASP A 67 15.85 7.14 -1.15
CA ASP A 67 17.18 7.09 -0.54
C ASP A 67 17.83 8.48 -0.46
N VAL A 68 17.14 9.39 0.23
CA VAL A 68 17.55 10.77 0.46
C VAL A 68 18.02 10.97 1.90
N LYS A 69 19.01 11.84 2.08
CA LYS A 69 19.53 12.18 3.41
C LYS A 69 18.44 12.87 4.24
N PRO A 70 18.18 12.44 5.49
CA PRO A 70 17.26 13.14 6.38
C PRO A 70 17.69 14.59 6.65
N GLY A 71 16.74 15.52 6.58
CA GLY A 71 16.90 16.90 7.01
C GLY A 71 15.56 17.57 7.34
N PRO A 72 15.57 18.82 7.85
CA PRO A 72 14.37 19.54 8.26
C PRO A 72 13.32 19.75 7.14
N GLY A 73 13.74 19.68 5.87
CA GLY A 73 12.86 19.81 4.70
C GLY A 73 12.55 18.49 3.99
N THR A 74 12.94 17.33 4.54
CA THR A 74 12.63 16.03 3.91
C THR A 74 11.15 15.72 4.10
N PRO A 75 10.36 15.59 3.03
CA PRO A 75 8.92 15.33 3.14
C PRO A 75 8.62 13.94 3.71
N GLU A 76 7.46 13.80 4.34
CA GLU A 76 6.84 12.49 4.57
C GLU A 76 6.29 11.95 3.24
N MET A 77 6.63 10.71 2.90
CA MET A 77 6.25 10.11 1.61
C MET A 77 4.96 9.28 1.68
N GLY A 78 4.52 8.92 2.88
CA GLY A 78 3.32 8.12 3.10
C GLY A 78 2.09 8.93 3.55
N GLY A 79 0.98 8.22 3.79
CA GLY A 79 -0.28 8.79 4.26
C GLY A 79 -1.17 9.35 3.15
N GLN A 80 -0.80 9.18 1.88
CA GLN A 80 -1.62 9.57 0.73
C GLN A 80 -2.34 8.36 0.14
N ILE A 81 -3.66 8.48 -0.09
CA ILE A 81 -4.42 7.44 -0.78
C ILE A 81 -4.00 7.40 -2.25
N PHE A 82 -3.54 6.23 -2.70
CA PHE A 82 -3.33 5.94 -4.11
C PHE A 82 -4.48 5.11 -4.65
N VAL A 83 -5.01 5.46 -5.82
CA VAL A 83 -5.92 4.54 -6.53
C VAL A 83 -5.08 3.45 -7.18
N ALA A 84 -5.43 2.19 -6.90
CA ALA A 84 -4.74 1.04 -7.46
C ALA A 84 -4.77 1.07 -8.99
N LEU A 85 -3.69 0.60 -9.62
CA LEU A 85 -3.64 0.47 -11.06
C LEU A 85 -4.54 -0.69 -11.50
N VAL A 86 -5.49 -0.41 -12.39
CA VAL A 86 -6.31 -1.41 -13.06
C VAL A 86 -5.67 -1.74 -14.41
N SER A 87 -5.20 -2.98 -14.57
CA SER A 87 -4.65 -3.49 -15.83
C SER A 87 -5.31 -4.82 -16.18
N GLY A 88 -6.25 -4.76 -17.13
CA GLY A 88 -7.09 -5.90 -17.49
C GLY A 88 -7.89 -6.41 -16.29
N ARG A 89 -7.62 -7.65 -15.87
CA ARG A 89 -8.24 -8.29 -14.70
C ARG A 89 -7.43 -8.13 -13.40
N ARG A 90 -6.30 -7.43 -13.45
CA ARG A 90 -5.43 -7.20 -12.29
C ARG A 90 -5.66 -5.81 -11.75
N ILE A 91 -5.81 -5.72 -10.43
CA ILE A 91 -5.88 -4.46 -9.69
C ILE A 91 -4.74 -4.50 -8.69
N THR A 92 -3.81 -3.57 -8.78
CA THR A 92 -2.52 -3.69 -8.09
C THR A 92 -2.09 -2.37 -7.47
N ILE A 93 -1.60 -2.48 -6.24
CA ILE A 93 -0.86 -1.44 -5.52
C ILE A 93 0.53 -2.00 -5.19
N GLN A 94 1.45 -1.13 -4.85
CA GLN A 94 2.70 -1.51 -4.21
C GLN A 94 2.76 -0.89 -2.82
N VAL A 95 3.30 -1.63 -1.86
CA VAL A 95 3.69 -1.09 -0.56
C VAL A 95 5.14 -1.48 -0.37
N GLY A 96 5.98 -0.49 -0.09
CA GLY A 96 7.41 -0.67 -0.15
C GLY A 96 8.15 0.39 0.64
N SER A 97 9.47 0.36 0.50
CA SER A 97 10.39 1.34 1.08
C SER A 97 11.67 1.34 0.27
N GLY A 98 12.10 2.52 -0.13
CA GLY A 98 13.24 2.69 -1.03
C GLY A 98 14.60 2.97 -0.41
N LEU A 99 14.88 2.38 0.75
CA LEU A 99 16.10 2.72 1.49
C LEU A 99 17.13 1.61 1.49
N ARG A 100 18.26 1.89 0.83
CA ARG A 100 19.41 1.00 0.75
C ARG A 100 20.03 0.72 2.13
N TYR A 101 20.03 1.70 3.04
CA TYR A 101 20.59 1.52 4.37
C TYR A 101 19.65 0.75 5.34
N ALA A 102 18.36 0.64 5.02
CA ALA A 102 17.39 -0.10 5.83
C ALA A 102 17.33 -1.59 5.45
N MET A 103 17.89 -1.97 4.31
CA MET A 103 17.98 -3.35 3.86
C MET A 103 18.55 -4.32 4.91
N PRO A 104 19.64 -4.00 5.65
CA PRO A 104 20.12 -4.88 6.73
C PRO A 104 19.19 -4.95 7.95
N VAL A 105 18.35 -3.93 8.17
CA VAL A 105 17.31 -3.95 9.24
C VAL A 105 16.11 -4.79 8.78
N HIS A 106 15.84 -4.81 7.47
CA HIS A 106 14.78 -5.60 6.86
C HIS A 106 15.19 -7.05 6.62
N GLN A 107 16.44 -7.32 6.24
CA GLN A 107 16.99 -8.64 5.99
C GLN A 107 17.61 -9.21 7.27
N GLY A 108 16.75 -9.81 8.10
CA GLY A 108 17.19 -10.84 9.04
C GLY A 108 18.04 -10.38 10.22
N HIS A 109 17.38 -10.15 11.36
CA HIS A 109 17.95 -10.64 12.62
C HIS A 109 17.82 -12.18 12.62
N HIS A 110 18.87 -12.87 12.17
CA HIS A 110 19.20 -14.29 12.37
C HIS A 110 18.18 -15.41 12.04
N SER A 111 16.91 -15.15 11.69
CA SER A 111 15.90 -16.22 11.50
C SER A 111 14.82 -15.99 10.43
N PHE A 112 14.84 -14.87 9.69
CA PHE A 112 13.83 -14.58 8.66
C PHE A 112 14.41 -13.86 7.44
N ASP A 113 14.25 -14.46 6.27
CA ASP A 113 14.60 -13.86 4.98
C ASP A 113 13.41 -13.05 4.45
N GLY A 114 13.55 -11.71 4.41
CA GLY A 114 12.58 -10.80 3.78
C GLY A 114 12.14 -9.64 4.65
N TYR A 115 11.38 -8.70 4.07
CA TYR A 115 10.94 -7.45 4.72
C TYR A 115 9.91 -7.68 5.84
N HIS A 116 10.39 -8.10 7.01
CA HIS A 116 9.56 -8.49 8.16
C HIS A 116 8.45 -7.47 8.51
N TYR A 117 8.75 -6.17 8.52
CA TYR A 117 7.75 -5.15 8.87
C TYR A 117 6.64 -4.97 7.84
N LEU A 118 6.98 -5.06 6.55
CA LEU A 118 5.98 -4.95 5.48
C LEU A 118 5.09 -6.19 5.48
N THR A 119 5.68 -7.38 5.67
CA THR A 119 4.95 -8.64 5.80
C THR A 119 4.03 -8.60 7.02
N ASN A 120 4.53 -8.24 8.20
CA ASN A 120 3.70 -8.13 9.41
C ASN A 120 2.60 -7.08 9.25
N GLY A 121 2.91 -5.93 8.65
CA GLY A 121 1.93 -4.88 8.38
C GLY A 121 0.82 -5.37 7.44
N LEU A 122 1.18 -6.17 6.43
CA LEU A 122 0.22 -6.81 5.54
C LEU A 122 -0.65 -7.82 6.30
N GLU A 123 -0.06 -8.72 7.08
CA GLU A 123 -0.82 -9.72 7.85
C GLU A 123 -1.78 -9.07 8.84
N LYS A 124 -1.37 -7.97 9.50
CA LYS A 124 -2.24 -7.21 10.42
C LYS A 124 -3.37 -6.48 9.69
N ALA A 125 -3.12 -5.97 8.48
CA ALA A 125 -4.13 -5.27 7.70
C ALA A 125 -5.15 -6.23 7.04
N LYS A 126 -4.75 -7.46 6.69
CA LYS A 126 -5.59 -8.42 5.94
C LYS A 126 -7.02 -8.58 6.48
N PRO A 127 -7.26 -8.73 7.80
CA PRO A 127 -8.61 -8.83 8.35
C PRO A 127 -9.49 -7.60 8.07
N GLU A 128 -8.89 -6.43 7.84
CA GLU A 128 -9.57 -5.16 7.62
C GLU A 128 -9.96 -4.95 6.13
N LEU A 129 -9.44 -5.76 5.21
CA LEU A 129 -9.72 -5.63 3.77
C LEU A 129 -11.21 -5.77 3.45
N ALA A 130 -11.91 -6.67 4.13
CA ALA A 130 -13.36 -6.86 3.94
C ALA A 130 -14.15 -5.59 4.28
N GLN A 131 -13.73 -4.87 5.32
CA GLN A 131 -14.33 -3.59 5.70
C GLN A 131 -14.11 -2.54 4.61
N ASP A 132 -12.88 -2.42 4.11
CA ASP A 132 -12.56 -1.46 3.06
C ASP A 132 -13.33 -1.78 1.77
N LEU A 133 -13.47 -3.05 1.38
CA LEU A 133 -14.28 -3.46 0.22
C LEU A 133 -15.76 -3.14 0.39
N ALA A 134 -16.32 -3.34 1.59
CA ALA A 134 -17.73 -3.12 1.88
C ALA A 134 -18.13 -1.63 1.71
N GLU A 135 -17.23 -0.71 2.06
CA GLU A 135 -17.44 0.74 1.93
C GLU A 135 -17.64 1.19 0.48
N TYR A 136 -16.99 0.51 -0.47
CA TYR A 136 -17.08 0.81 -1.91
C TYR A 136 -18.03 -0.13 -2.66
N ARG A 137 -18.90 -0.86 -1.96
CA ARG A 137 -19.89 -1.73 -2.63
C ARG A 137 -20.85 -0.90 -3.49
N LEU A 138 -21.14 -1.39 -4.71
CA LEU A 138 -22.19 -0.81 -5.55
C LEU A 138 -23.55 -0.95 -4.85
N LYS A 139 -24.30 0.14 -4.80
CA LYS A 139 -25.68 0.17 -4.30
C LYS A 139 -26.66 -0.31 -5.37
#